data_AF-A0A1I1JCY6-F1
#
_entry.id   AF-A0A1I1JCY6-F1
#
_cell.length_a   1.000
_cell.length_b   1.000
_cell.length_c   1.000
_cell.angle_alpha   90.00
_cell.angle_beta   90.00
_cell.angle_gamma   90.00
#
_symmetry.space_group_name_H-M   'P 1'
#
loop_
_entity.id
_entity.type
_entity.pdbx_description
1 polymer ?
#
loop_
_entity_poly.entity_id
_entity_poly.type
_entity_poly.pdbx_seq_one_letter_code
_entity_poly.pdbx_strand_id
1 'polypeptide(L)'
;MTRRPESAPLNDQSAAAPSTAAVQTPSDFAGALTALEGLVRRLESGELSLEASLEDFECGIALVRDARTRLEQAELRVQQLLEQGDGTLVSPDDTSQDNDTSQYNDA
;
A
#
# COMPACT_ATOMS: atom_id res chain seq x y z
N MET A 1 -19.02 -39.18 47.36
CA MET A 1 -18.04 -39.67 46.37
C MET A 1 -18.10 -38.77 45.16
N THR A 2 -17.33 -37.68 45.22
CA THR A 2 -17.23 -36.66 44.18
C THR A 2 -16.08 -37.01 43.27
N ARG A 3 -16.34 -37.34 42.00
CA ARG A 3 -15.44 -37.13 40.87
C ARG A 3 -16.25 -37.09 39.57
N ARG A 4 -16.56 -35.88 39.09
CA ARG A 4 -16.76 -35.63 37.66
C ARG A 4 -15.55 -34.79 37.22
N PRO A 5 -14.66 -35.31 36.35
CA PRO A 5 -13.51 -34.54 35.90
C PRO A 5 -13.95 -33.43 34.95
N GLU A 6 -13.51 -32.22 35.28
CA GLU A 6 -13.41 -31.06 34.41
C GLU A 6 -12.32 -31.33 33.37
N SER A 7 -12.63 -31.25 32.08
CA SER A 7 -11.62 -31.28 31.01
C SER A 7 -12.16 -30.64 29.73
N ALA A 8 -11.77 -29.38 29.57
CA ALA A 8 -11.50 -28.60 28.35
C ALA A 8 -12.56 -28.47 27.23
N PRO A 9 -12.91 -27.23 26.81
CA PRO A 9 -13.40 -27.01 25.45
C PRO A 9 -12.24 -27.25 24.47
N LEU A 10 -12.48 -28.07 23.45
CA LEU A 10 -11.58 -28.28 22.32
C LEU A 10 -11.58 -27.00 21.48
N ASN A 11 -10.76 -26.04 21.89
CA ASN A 11 -10.52 -24.82 21.14
C ASN A 11 -9.49 -25.17 20.05
N ASP A 12 -9.98 -25.64 18.91
CA ASP A 12 -9.21 -25.88 17.67
C ASP A 12 -8.76 -24.52 17.10
N GLN A 13 -7.72 -23.97 17.72
CA GLN A 13 -6.92 -22.90 17.15
C GLN A 13 -5.74 -23.54 16.42
N SER A 14 -5.56 -23.12 15.16
CA SER A 14 -4.33 -23.21 14.38
C SER A 14 -4.18 -24.41 13.44
N ALA A 15 -4.97 -24.41 12.37
CA ALA A 15 -4.43 -24.72 11.05
C ALA A 15 -4.23 -23.38 10.31
N ALA A 16 -2.99 -22.92 10.35
CA ALA A 16 -2.39 -21.85 9.58
C ALA A 16 -3.06 -21.61 8.21
N ALA A 17 -3.93 -20.60 8.15
CA ALA A 17 -3.92 -19.75 6.98
C ALA A 17 -2.71 -18.82 7.15
N PRO A 18 -1.75 -18.80 6.22
CA PRO A 18 -0.70 -17.79 6.26
C PRO A 18 -1.42 -16.44 6.28
N SER A 19 -0.97 -15.54 7.15
CA SER A 19 -1.23 -14.11 7.00
C SER A 19 -0.73 -13.73 5.61
N THR A 20 -1.61 -13.82 4.62
CA THR A 20 -1.34 -13.38 3.27
C THR A 20 -1.23 -11.88 3.38
N ALA A 21 0.03 -11.44 3.48
CA ALA A 21 0.50 -10.09 3.39
C ALA A 21 -0.43 -9.08 4.07
N ALA A 22 -0.07 -8.68 5.28
CA ALA A 22 -0.10 -7.26 5.56
C ALA A 22 0.73 -6.60 4.45
N VAL A 23 0.08 -6.30 3.32
CA VAL A 23 0.48 -5.26 2.39
C VAL A 23 0.30 -3.99 3.19
N GLN A 24 1.24 -3.79 4.10
CA GLN A 24 1.65 -2.46 4.46
C GLN A 24 2.38 -1.97 3.21
N THR A 25 1.64 -1.53 2.19
CA THR A 25 2.08 -0.39 1.39
C THR A 25 1.81 0.82 2.26
N PRO A 26 2.77 1.21 3.11
CA PRO A 26 2.53 2.10 4.23
C PRO A 26 2.82 3.54 3.78
N SER A 27 2.28 4.55 4.47
CA SER A 27 2.76 5.94 4.49
C SER A 27 2.67 6.90 3.26
N ASP A 28 2.37 6.49 2.02
CA ASP A 28 2.79 7.31 0.85
C ASP A 28 1.83 8.38 0.24
N PHE A 29 0.52 8.18 0.08
CA PHE A 29 -0.36 9.24 -0.49
C PHE A 29 -1.67 9.39 0.28
N ALA A 30 -2.33 8.26 0.56
CA ALA A 30 -3.55 8.23 1.38
C ALA A 30 -3.32 8.85 2.77
N GLY A 31 -2.15 8.63 3.37
CA GLY A 31 -1.77 9.24 4.63
C GLY A 31 -1.63 10.77 4.54
N ALA A 32 -1.02 11.29 3.47
CA ALA A 32 -0.91 12.72 3.23
C ALA A 32 -2.29 13.37 3.02
N LEU A 33 -3.20 12.67 2.33
CA LEU A 33 -4.58 13.12 2.14
C LEU A 33 -5.36 13.16 3.46
N THR A 34 -5.29 12.11 4.28
CA THR A 34 -5.93 12.08 5.60
C THR A 34 -5.38 13.17 6.52
N ALA A 35 -4.07 13.42 6.50
CA ALA A 35 -3.46 14.50 7.28
C ALA A 35 -3.97 15.88 6.83
N LEU A 36 -4.07 16.10 5.51
CA LEU A 36 -4.60 17.34 4.94
C LEU A 36 -6.07 17.56 5.31
N GLU A 37 -6.91 16.53 5.23
CA GLU A 37 -8.32 16.61 5.64
C GLU A 37 -8.47 16.97 7.12
N GLY A 38 -7.64 16.36 7.99
CA GLY A 38 -7.61 16.68 9.40
C GLY A 38 -7.21 18.13 9.66
N LEU A 39 -6.23 18.64 8.91
CA LEU A 39 -5.75 20.00 9.01
C LEU A 39 -6.80 21.02 8.56
N VAL A 40 -7.45 20.79 7.41
CA VAL A 40 -8.54 21.65 6.92
C VAL A 40 -9.67 21.70 7.96
N ARG A 41 -10.03 20.57 8.55
CA ARG A 41 -11.07 20.51 9.59
C ARG A 41 -10.70 21.32 10.83
N ARG A 42 -9.42 21.38 11.21
CA ARG A 42 -8.94 22.24 12.30
C ARG A 42 -9.00 23.71 11.92
N LEU A 43 -8.57 24.08 10.71
CA LEU A 43 -8.65 25.46 10.21
C LEU A 43 -10.10 25.95 10.14
N GLU A 44 -11.04 25.10 9.72
CA GLU A 44 -12.46 25.41 9.63
C GLU A 44 -13.15 25.52 11.00
N SER A 45 -12.57 24.94 12.06
CA SER A 45 -13.14 25.01 13.42
C SER A 45 -13.15 26.43 13.99
N GLY A 46 -12.21 27.29 13.55
CA GLY A 46 -12.07 28.66 14.04
C GLY A 46 -11.58 28.78 15.49
N GLU A 47 -11.20 27.68 16.15
CA GLU A 47 -10.70 27.68 17.54
C GLU A 47 -9.18 27.91 17.64
N LEU A 48 -8.48 27.93 16.50
CA LEU A 48 -7.03 28.11 16.44
C LEU A 48 -6.63 29.57 16.63
N SER A 49 -5.50 29.79 17.31
CA SER A 49 -4.83 31.08 17.29
C SER A 49 -4.32 31.40 15.89
N LEU A 50 -4.01 32.68 15.62
CA LEU A 50 -3.44 33.09 14.34
C LEU A 50 -2.14 32.33 14.03
N GLU A 51 -1.24 32.22 15.01
CA GLU A 51 0.03 31.50 14.87
C GLU A 51 -0.18 30.02 14.53
N ALA A 52 -1.08 29.35 15.27
CA ALA A 52 -1.39 27.94 15.03
C ALA A 52 -2.07 27.72 13.67
N SER A 53 -2.88 28.69 13.22
CA SER A 53 -3.50 28.65 11.89
C SER A 53 -2.47 28.80 10.78
N LEU A 54 -1.43 29.61 10.99
CA LEU A 54 -0.32 29.76 10.05
C LEU A 54 0.54 28.50 9.99
N GLU A 55 0.88 27.91 11.14
CA GLU A 55 1.61 26.63 11.21
C GLU A 55 0.85 25.50 10.49
N ASP A 56 -0.45 25.37 10.77
CA ASP A 56 -1.31 24.40 10.09
C ASP A 56 -1.34 24.69 8.57
N PHE A 57 -1.51 25.94 8.16
CA PHE A 57 -1.49 26.29 6.74
C PHE A 57 -0.18 25.91 6.04
N GLU A 58 0.97 26.20 6.64
CA GLU A 58 2.29 25.82 6.11
C GLU A 58 2.44 24.30 5.98
N CYS A 59 2.02 23.55 7.00
CA CYS A 59 2.00 22.09 6.98
C CYS A 59 1.11 21.56 5.85
N GLY A 60 -0.08 22.16 5.67
CA GLY A 60 -1.00 21.81 4.58
C GLY A 60 -0.38 22.03 3.19
N ILE A 61 0.34 23.13 2.97
CA ILE A 61 1.05 23.40 1.71
C ILE A 61 2.15 22.36 1.46
N ALA A 62 2.90 21.96 2.50
CA ALA A 62 3.93 20.93 2.38
C ALA A 62 3.31 19.58 1.99
N LEU A 63 2.21 19.18 2.63
CA LEU A 63 1.49 17.94 2.32
C LEU A 63 0.96 17.90 0.88
N VAL A 64 0.37 19.01 0.41
CA VAL A 64 -0.13 19.10 -0.97
C VAL A 64 1.00 18.98 -1.99
N ARG A 65 2.16 19.60 -1.73
CA ARG A 65 3.33 19.49 -2.60
C ARG A 65 3.84 18.06 -2.68
N ASP A 66 3.99 17.41 -1.52
CA ASP A 66 4.44 16.02 -1.45
C ASP A 66 3.49 15.07 -2.21
N ALA A 67 2.18 15.22 -2.00
CA ALA A 67 1.17 14.44 -2.69
C ALA A 67 1.23 14.59 -4.22
N ARG A 68 1.45 15.81 -4.73
CA ARG A 68 1.59 16.08 -6.16
C ARG A 68 2.83 15.43 -6.75
N THR A 69 3.99 15.58 -6.10
CA THR A 69 5.24 14.97 -6.57
C THR A 69 5.12 13.45 -6.67
N ARG A 70 4.41 12.82 -5.73
CA ARG A 70 4.19 11.37 -5.76
C ARG A 70 3.25 10.95 -6.89
N LEU A 71 2.20 11.73 -7.16
CA LEU A 71 1.33 11.50 -8.31
C LEU A 71 2.10 11.61 -9.62
N GLU A 72 2.94 12.65 -9.78
CA GLU A 72 3.80 12.82 -10.97
C GLU A 72 4.75 11.63 -11.16
N GLN A 73 5.36 11.13 -10.08
CA GLN A 73 6.22 9.94 -10.14
C GLN A 73 5.46 8.67 -10.53
N ALA A 74 4.23 8.51 -10.01
CA ALA A 74 3.38 7.39 -10.38
C ALA A 74 2.97 7.46 -11.85
N GLU A 75 2.57 8.64 -12.35
CA GLU A 75 2.24 8.87 -13.75
C GLU A 75 3.41 8.57 -14.68
N LEU A 76 4.62 9.05 -14.34
CA LEU A 76 5.83 8.76 -15.10
C LEU A 76 6.12 7.26 -15.16
N ARG A 77 5.95 6.56 -14.03
CA ARG A 77 6.17 5.11 -13.97
C ARG A 77 5.14 4.35 -14.81
N VAL A 78 3.89 4.78 -14.82
CA VAL A 78 2.84 4.23 -15.69
C VAL A 78 3.18 4.46 -17.16
N GLN A 79 3.61 5.68 -17.53
CA GLN A 79 4.02 5.99 -18.91
C GLN A 79 5.18 5.10 -19.37
N GLN A 80 6.23 4.93 -18.55
CA GLN A 80 7.35 4.05 -18.87
C GLN A 80 6.90 2.59 -19.06
N LEU A 81 5.98 2.09 -18.23
CA LEU A 81 5.44 0.74 -18.38
C LEU A 81 4.62 0.57 -19.67
N LEU A 82 3.89 1.62 -20.09
CA LEU A 82 3.13 1.61 -21.34
C LEU A 82 4.04 1.70 -22.57
N GLU A 83 5.14 2.46 -22.50
CA GLU A 83 6.12 2.62 -23.58
C GLU A 83 7.03 1.39 -23.75
N GLN A 84 7.28 0.64 -22.67
CA GLN A 84 8.21 -0.51 -22.67
C GLN A 84 7.65 -1.80 -23.27
N GLY A 85 6.37 -1.86 -23.62
CA GLY A 85 5.87 -2.95 -24.45
C GLY A 85 4.39 -3.16 -24.28
N ASP A 86 3.63 -2.97 -25.36
CA ASP A 86 2.49 -3.78 -25.80
C ASP A 86 1.45 -4.19 -24.72
N GLY A 87 1.35 -3.48 -23.60
CA GLY A 87 0.51 -3.84 -22.45
C GLY A 87 0.96 -5.06 -21.64
N THR A 88 2.20 -5.55 -21.79
CA THR A 88 2.65 -6.71 -20.99
C THR A 88 3.22 -6.22 -19.66
N LEU A 89 2.42 -6.30 -18.60
CA LEU A 89 2.88 -6.14 -17.23
C LEU A 89 3.82 -7.31 -16.90
N VAL A 90 5.11 -7.16 -17.16
CA VAL A 90 6.11 -8.10 -16.65
C VAL A 90 6.16 -7.91 -15.14
N SER A 91 5.44 -8.76 -14.42
CA SER A 91 5.67 -8.90 -12.99
C SER A 91 7.13 -9.36 -12.81
N PRO A 92 7.85 -8.85 -11.79
CA PRO A 92 9.23 -9.26 -11.53
C PRO A 92 9.40 -10.77 -11.23
N ASP A 93 8.30 -11.52 -11.13
CA ASP A 93 8.25 -12.98 -11.00
C ASP A 93 8.14 -13.75 -12.35
N ASP A 94 7.84 -13.09 -13.47
CA ASP A 94 7.59 -13.75 -14.76
C ASP A 94 8.86 -14.03 -15.59
N THR A 95 10.04 -13.67 -15.09
CA THR A 95 11.32 -14.15 -15.63
C THR A 95 11.64 -15.55 -15.12
N SER A 96 10.72 -16.49 -15.30
CA SER A 96 11.06 -17.90 -15.29
C SER A 96 11.39 -18.30 -16.72
N GLN A 97 12.69 -18.49 -16.95
CA GLN A 97 13.22 -19.26 -18.06
C GLN A 97 12.38 -20.53 -18.26
N ASP A 98 12.16 -20.89 -19.53
CA ASP A 98 12.25 -22.26 -20.06
C ASP A 98 11.26 -22.45 -21.22
N ASN A 99 11.70 -22.15 -22.44
CA ASN A 99 11.41 -23.10 -23.53
C ASN A 99 12.59 -23.13 -24.50
N ASP A 100 13.51 -24.01 -24.13
CA ASP A 100 14.56 -24.61 -24.94
C ASP A 100 13.95 -25.16 -26.24
N THR A 101 13.86 -24.35 -27.30
CA THR A 101 13.61 -24.85 -28.66
C THR A 101 14.93 -25.24 -29.28
N SER A 102 15.60 -26.23 -28.68
CA SER A 102 16.65 -27.01 -29.32
C SER A 102 16.20 -28.46 -29.45
N GLN A 103 15.53 -28.77 -30.56
CA GLN A 103 15.58 -30.07 -31.21
C GLN A 103 14.96 -29.91 -32.60
N TYR A 104 15.77 -29.64 -33.62
CA TYR A 104 16.32 -30.68 -34.49
C TYR A 104 15.20 -31.54 -35.08
N ASN A 105 14.67 -31.14 -36.23
CA ASN A 105 14.06 -32.10 -37.14
C ASN A 105 14.95 -32.22 -38.38
N ASP A 106 15.88 -33.15 -38.24
CA ASP A 106 16.59 -33.83 -39.33
C ASP A 106 15.60 -34.67 -40.17
N ALA A 107 16.00 -34.99 -41.40
CA ALA A 107 15.34 -35.79 -42.45
C ALA A 107 14.32 -35.08 -43.38
#